data_AF-A0A168JCF7-F1
#
_entry.id   AF-A0A168JCF7-F1
#
_cell.length_a   1.000
_cell.length_b   1.000
_cell.length_c   1.000
_cell.angle_alpha   90.00
_cell.angle_beta   90.00
_cell.angle_gamma   90.00
#
_symmetry.space_group_name_H-M   'P 1'
#
loop_
_entity.id
_entity.type
_entity.pdbx_description
1 polymer ?
#
loop_
_entity_poly.entity_id
_entity_poly.type
_entity_poly.pdbx_seq_one_letter_code
_entity_poly.pdbx_strand_id
1 'polypeptide(L)' 'GYVRVDPRFFRPAEVDVLVGDASKAREVLGWKPRVGFRELIEMMVDADLATEAAAAGQTQTNR' A
#
# COMPACT_ATOMS: atom_id res chain seq x y z
N GLY A 1 8.78 -14.11 -19.13
CA GLY A 1 7.93 -13.20 -18.34
C GLY A 1 8.62 -12.91 -17.02
N TYR A 2 8.46 -11.68 -16.50
CA TYR A 2 9.16 -11.19 -15.30
C TYR A 2 8.42 -11.48 -13.97
N VAL A 3 7.26 -12.14 -14.03
CA VAL A 3 6.45 -12.45 -12.85
C VAL A 3 6.78 -13.86 -12.33
N ARG A 4 6.96 -13.99 -11.02
CA ARG A 4 7.16 -15.25 -10.30
C ARG A 4 6.12 -15.37 -9.19
N VAL A 5 5.62 -16.59 -8.98
CA VAL A 5 4.65 -16.92 -7.91
C VAL A 5 5.35 -17.83 -6.92
N ASP A 6 5.30 -17.48 -5.64
CA ASP A 6 5.89 -18.28 -4.56
C ASP A 6 4.80 -18.92 -3.69
N PRO A 7 4.72 -20.27 -3.63
CA PRO A 7 3.74 -21.00 -2.82
C PRO A 7 3.72 -20.61 -1.34
N ARG A 8 4.81 -20.06 -0.79
CA ARG A 8 4.91 -19.68 0.62
C ARG A 8 3.95 -18.56 1.03
N PHE A 9 3.45 -17.76 0.07
CA PHE A 9 2.52 -16.67 0.34
C PHE A 9 1.04 -17.06 0.22
N PHE A 10 0.73 -18.33 -0.08
CA PHE A 10 -0.66 -18.77 -0.16
C PHE A 10 -1.24 -19.01 1.24
N ARG A 11 -2.47 -18.54 1.44
CA ARG A 11 -3.21 -18.79 2.67
C ARG A 11 -4.17 -19.97 2.46
N PRO A 12 -4.27 -20.93 3.40
CA PRO A 12 -5.17 -22.08 3.27
C PRO A 12 -6.66 -21.72 3.12
N ALA A 13 -7.05 -20.55 3.61
CA ALA A 13 -8.38 -19.98 3.44
C ALA A 13 -8.22 -18.53 2.96
N GLU A 14 -8.20 -18.36 1.64
CA GLU A 14 -8.17 -17.05 0.99
C GLU A 14 -9.60 -16.50 0.86
N VAL A 15 -9.73 -15.17 0.84
CA VAL A 15 -11.01 -14.52 0.51
C VAL A 15 -10.88 -13.91 -0.88
N ASP A 16 -11.70 -14.36 -1.82
CA ASP A 16 -11.55 -14.00 -3.24
C ASP A 16 -11.73 -12.50 -3.50
N VAL A 17 -12.72 -11.86 -2.85
CA VAL A 17 -13.05 -10.45 -3.06
C VAL A 17 -13.48 -9.80 -1.76
N LEU A 18 -12.91 -8.63 -1.48
CA LEU A 18 -13.31 -7.76 -0.38
C LEU A 18 -13.61 -6.36 -0.92
N VAL A 19 -14.89 -6.06 -1.11
CA VAL A 19 -15.39 -4.75 -1.56
C VAL A 19 -16.48 -4.29 -0.59
N GLY A 20 -16.20 -3.24 0.17
CA GLY A 20 -17.14 -2.67 1.13
C GLY A 20 -18.08 -1.63 0.50
N ASP A 21 -19.34 -1.61 0.94
CA ASP A 21 -20.26 -0.52 0.63
C ASP A 21 -20.26 0.54 1.74
N ALA A 22 -19.72 1.72 1.43
CA ALA A 22 -19.68 2.86 2.34
C ALA A 22 -20.90 3.82 2.22
N SER A 23 -22.03 3.39 1.64
CA SER A 23 -23.22 4.25 1.45
C SER A 23 -23.71 4.84 2.77
N LYS A 24 -23.80 4.04 3.83
CA LYS A 24 -24.21 4.52 5.17
C LYS A 24 -23.29 5.62 5.71
N ALA A 25 -21.98 5.49 5.53
CA ALA A 25 -21.02 6.49 5.99
C ALA A 25 -21.14 7.80 5.19
N ARG A 26 -21.40 7.71 3.88
CA ARG A 26 -21.67 8.88 3.04
C ARG A 26 -22.94 9.61 3.47
N GLU A 27 -24.02 8.88 3.70
CA GLU A 27 -25.33 9.45 4.02
C GLU A 27 -25.39 10.05 5.41
N VAL A 28 -24.91 9.31 6.42
CA VAL A 28 -25.06 9.71 7.83
C VAL A 28 -23.97 10.69 8.26
N LEU A 29 -22.75 10.54 7.73
CA LEU A 29 -21.59 11.30 8.19
C LEU A 29 -21.08 12.31 7.15
N GLY A 30 -21.64 12.31 5.94
CA GLY A 30 -21.07 13.06 4.82
C GLY A 30 -19.67 12.57 4.42
N TRP A 31 -19.24 11.41 4.92
CA TRP A 31 -17.87 10.93 4.77
C TRP A 31 -17.60 10.45 3.35
N LYS A 32 -16.47 10.85 2.78
CA LYS A 32 -15.96 10.36 1.50
C LYS A 32 -14.45 10.13 1.60
N PRO A 33 -13.90 9.07 0.98
CA PRO A 33 -12.46 8.88 0.91
C PRO A 33 -11.84 10.05 0.15
N ARG A 34 -10.71 10.54 0.66
CA ARG A 34 -9.97 11.66 0.03
C ARG A 34 -8.87 11.19 -0.91
N VAL A 35 -8.45 9.94 -0.75
CA VAL A 35 -7.31 9.34 -1.45
C VAL A 35 -7.80 8.18 -2.32
N GLY A 36 -7.40 8.15 -3.58
CA GLY A 36 -7.67 7.06 -4.51
C GLY A 36 -6.66 5.90 -4.40
N PHE A 37 -6.95 4.75 -5.02
CA PHE A 37 -6.05 3.58 -4.96
C PHE A 37 -4.67 3.84 -5.58
N ARG A 38 -4.64 4.46 -6.77
CA ARG A 38 -3.39 4.82 -7.45
C ARG A 38 -2.57 5.83 -6.64
N GLU A 39 -3.23 6.87 -6.14
CA GLU A 39 -2.61 7.91 -5.31
C GLU A 39 -2.03 7.31 -4.02
N LEU A 40 -2.72 6.35 -3.40
CA LEU A 40 -2.20 5.62 -2.25
C LEU A 40 -0.89 4.88 -2.60
N ILE A 41 -0.83 4.21 -3.75
CA ILE A 41 0.39 3.52 -4.20
C ILE A 41 1.53 4.53 -4.38
N GLU A 42 1.26 5.64 -5.08
CA GLU A 42 2.26 6.70 -5.32
C GLU A 42 2.80 7.26 -4.00
N MET A 43 1.92 7.62 -3.06
CA MET A 43 2.32 8.11 -1.73
C MET A 43 3.17 7.11 -0.94
N MET A 44 2.84 5.82 -0.99
CA MET A 44 3.60 4.78 -0.30
C MET A 44 4.99 4.59 -0.91
N VAL A 45 5.08 4.50 -2.23
CA VAL A 45 6.36 4.31 -2.93
C VAL A 45 7.28 5.51 -2.75
N ASP A 46 6.75 6.74 -2.87
CA ASP A 46 7.53 7.95 -2.67
C ASP A 46 8.10 8.04 -1.25
N ALA A 47 7.32 7.65 -0.25
CA ALA A 47 7.75 7.62 1.15
C ALA A 47 8.86 6.58 1.40
N ASP A 48 8.72 5.38 0.84
CA ASP A 48 9.74 4.34 0.95
C ASP A 48 11.03 4.77 0.23
N LEU A 49 10.94 5.35 -0.98
CA LEU A 49 12.12 5.87 -1.70
C LEU A 49 12.86 6.94 -0.90
N ALA A 50 12.13 7.86 -0.26
CA ALA A 50 12.74 8.88 0.60
C ALA A 50 13.45 8.27 1.82
N THR A 51 12.83 7.24 2.43
CA THR A 51 13.38 6.52 3.58
C THR A 51 14.67 5.78 3.21
N GLU A 52 14.65 5.04 2.12
CA GLU A 52 15.81 4.28 1.63
C GLU A 52 16.96 5.20 1.19
N ALA A 53 16.64 6.32 0.54
CA ALA A 53 17.65 7.32 0.17
C ALA A 53 18.33 7.93 1.39
N ALA A 54 17.57 8.23 2.46
CA ALA A 54 18.11 8.74 3.71
C ALA A 54 19.00 7.71 4.42
N ALA A 55 18.59 6.43 4.45
CA ALA A 55 19.36 5.34 5.03
C ALA A 55 20.68 5.08 4.28
N ALA A 56 20.65 5.16 2.95
CA ALA A 56 21.85 5.02 2.11
C ALA A 56 22.87 6.14 2.39
N GLY A 57 22.41 7.38 2.57
CA GLY A 57 23.26 8.51 2.95
C GLY A 57 23.94 8.33 4.31
N GLN A 58 23.22 7.81 5.30
CA GLN A 58 23.74 7.55 6.66
C GLN A 58 24.77 6.40 6.69
N THR A 59 24.58 5.38 5.84
CA THR A 59 25.52 4.25 5.75
C THR A 59 26.88 4.68 5.19
N GLN A 60 26.92 5.75 4.39
CA GLN A 60 28.16 6.30 3.83
C GLN A 60 28.94 7.21 4.80
N THR A 61 28.27 7.83 5.78
CA THR A 61 28.89 8.75 6.76
C THR A 61 29.49 8.03 7.98
N ASN A 62 29.20 6.74 8.16
CA ASN A 62 29.72 5.91 9.25
C ASN A 62 30.89 4.98 8.84
N ARG A 63 31.66 5.35 7.81
CA ARG A 63 32.94 4.73 7.46
C ARG A 63 34.09 5.71 7.56
#